data_AF-A0A1V3XIJ1-F1
#
_entry.id   AF-A0A1V3XIJ1-F1
#
_cell.length_a   1.000
_cell.length_b   1.000
_cell.length_c   1.000
_cell.angle_alpha   90.00
_cell.angle_beta   90.00
_cell.angle_gamma   90.00
#
_symmetry.space_group_name_H-M   'P 1'
#
loop_
_entity.id
_entity.type
_entity.pdbx_description
1 polymer ?
#
loop_
_entity_poly.entity_id
_entity_poly.type
_entity_poly.pdbx_seq_one_letter_code
_entity_poly.pdbx_strand_id
1 'polypeptide(L)'
;MIALEPSVVVPGHGPVTDSDGIRAVRGYLVHISEQAEAAYRKGLSFVEAVDIIDLGEYATWLDSERVVVNIYQRYRELDPATPRQELLGLLTMQAEWLANR
;
A
#
# COMPACT_ATOMS: atom_id res chain seq x y z
N MET A 1 -14.18 14.19 2.83
CA MET A 1 -13.26 15.04 3.62
C MET A 1 -12.72 16.22 2.80
N ILE A 2 -12.09 16.00 1.64
CA ILE A 2 -11.58 17.10 0.79
C ILE A 2 -12.69 18.09 0.37
N ALA A 3 -13.89 17.61 0.05
CA ALA A 3 -15.04 18.46 -0.32
C ALA A 3 -15.55 19.37 0.82
N LEU A 4 -15.07 19.20 2.06
CA LEU A 4 -15.36 20.10 3.18
C LEU A 4 -14.43 21.32 3.19
N GLU A 5 -13.46 21.37 2.27
CA GLU A 5 -12.46 22.44 2.14
C GLU A 5 -11.76 22.79 3.47
N PRO A 6 -11.24 21.81 4.22
CA PRO A 6 -10.61 22.07 5.51
C PRO A 6 -9.28 22.80 5.33
N SER A 7 -9.07 23.85 6.13
CA SER A 7 -7.77 24.53 6.26
C SER A 7 -6.81 23.81 7.20
N VAL A 8 -7.32 22.92 8.07
CA VAL A 8 -6.53 22.12 9.02
C VAL A 8 -7.12 20.71 9.12
N VAL A 9 -6.24 19.72 9.08
CA VAL A 9 -6.53 18.29 9.26
C VAL A 9 -5.57 17.75 10.32
N VAL A 10 -6.13 17.16 11.38
CA VAL A 10 -5.36 16.47 12.43
C VAL A 10 -5.47 14.97 12.17
N PRO A 11 -4.40 14.30 11.70
CA PRO A 11 -4.45 12.86 11.47
C PRO A 11 -4.40 12.10 12.80
N GLY A 12 -4.74 10.81 12.77
CA GLY A 12 -4.54 9.95 13.93
C GLY A 12 -3.06 9.78 14.30
N HIS A 13 -2.17 9.76 13.30
CA HIS A 13 -0.72 9.71 13.47
C HIS A 13 -0.03 10.62 12.44
N GLY A 14 1.13 11.16 12.79
CA GLY A 14 1.90 12.08 11.95
C GLY A 14 1.61 13.56 12.24
N PRO A 15 2.27 14.47 11.50
CA PRO A 15 2.12 15.90 11.71
C PRO A 15 0.73 16.41 11.27
N VAL A 16 0.29 17.50 11.91
CA VAL A 16 -0.89 18.24 11.45
C VAL A 16 -0.67 18.71 10.00
N THR A 17 -1.71 18.61 9.19
CA THR A 17 -1.68 18.89 7.75
C THR A 17 -2.96 19.60 7.32
N ASP A 18 -3.25 19.62 6.02
CA ASP A 18 -4.45 20.14 5.40
C ASP A 18 -5.00 19.12 4.37
N SER A 19 -5.73 19.60 3.36
CA SER A 19 -6.27 18.75 2.30
C SER A 19 -5.19 18.04 1.47
N ASP A 20 -3.96 18.55 1.41
CA ASP A 20 -2.87 17.95 0.63
C ASP A 20 -2.36 16.66 1.27
N GLY A 21 -2.35 16.57 2.60
CA GLY A 21 -2.08 15.30 3.29
C GLY A 21 -3.07 14.20 2.91
N ILE A 22 -4.36 14.54 2.75
CA ILE A 22 -5.39 13.59 2.29
C ILE A 22 -5.14 13.20 0.83
N ARG A 23 -4.78 14.15 -0.03
CA ARG A 23 -4.46 13.88 -1.44
C ARG A 23 -3.23 12.98 -1.58
N ALA A 24 -2.20 13.19 -0.77
CA ALA A 24 -0.99 12.38 -0.77
C ALA A 24 -1.30 10.92 -0.42
N VAL A 25 -2.04 10.67 0.67
CA VAL A 25 -2.45 9.29 1.05
C VAL A 25 -3.33 8.66 -0.03
N ARG A 26 -4.26 9.43 -0.63
CA ARG A 26 -5.05 8.95 -1.77
C ARG A 26 -4.15 8.57 -2.95
N GLY A 27 -3.17 9.40 -3.29
CA GLY A 27 -2.20 9.15 -4.36
C GLY A 27 -1.44 7.85 -4.14
N TYR A 28 -0.91 7.64 -2.94
CA TYR A 28 -0.26 6.39 -2.55
C TYR A 28 -1.18 5.18 -2.76
N LEU A 29 -2.41 5.21 -2.24
CA LEU A 29 -3.33 4.07 -2.37
C LEU A 29 -3.72 3.78 -3.83
N VAL A 30 -3.90 4.82 -4.64
CA VAL A 30 -4.15 4.67 -6.09
C VAL A 30 -2.95 4.03 -6.78
N HIS A 31 -1.74 4.53 -6.52
CA HIS A 31 -0.50 4.00 -7.09
C HIS A 31 -0.29 2.52 -6.77
N ILE A 32 -0.48 2.11 -5.51
CA ILE A 32 -0.38 0.71 -5.09
C ILE A 32 -1.46 -0.15 -5.77
N SER A 33 -2.71 0.34 -5.85
CA SER A 33 -3.81 -0.37 -6.51
C SER A 33 -3.54 -0.61 -8.00
N GLU A 34 -3.09 0.42 -8.72
CA GLU A 34 -2.80 0.35 -10.15
C GLU A 34 -1.68 -0.65 -10.45
N GLN A 35 -0.62 -0.67 -9.63
CA GLN A 35 0.46 -1.65 -9.78
C GLN A 35 0.02 -3.07 -9.46
N ALA A 36 -0.76 -3.27 -8.38
CA ALA A 36 -1.33 -4.58 -8.05
C ALA A 36 -2.18 -5.12 -9.21
N GLU A 37 -3.07 -4.29 -9.77
CA GLU A 37 -3.94 -4.65 -10.88
C GLU A 37 -3.15 -4.93 -12.16
N ALA A 38 -2.09 -4.16 -12.43
CA ALA A 38 -1.21 -4.41 -13.56
C ALA A 38 -0.46 -5.74 -13.43
N ALA A 39 0.04 -6.08 -12.23
CA ALA A 39 0.67 -7.36 -11.96
C ALA A 39 -0.31 -8.53 -12.04
N TYR A 40 -1.51 -8.37 -11.45
CA TYR A 40 -2.57 -9.38 -11.48
C TYR A 40 -3.01 -9.70 -12.92
N ARG A 41 -3.19 -8.67 -13.77
CA ARG A 41 -3.51 -8.87 -15.20
C ARG A 41 -2.42 -9.59 -15.98
N LYS A 42 -1.17 -9.58 -15.50
CA LYS A 42 -0.07 -10.36 -16.07
C LYS A 42 -0.01 -11.79 -15.54
N GLY A 43 -0.94 -12.18 -14.65
CA GLY A 43 -0.99 -13.49 -14.03
C GLY A 43 0.01 -13.71 -12.91
N LEU A 44 0.64 -12.64 -12.41
CA LEU A 44 1.58 -12.73 -11.28
C LEU A 44 0.81 -12.94 -9.99
N SER A 45 1.35 -13.78 -9.11
CA SER A 45 0.92 -13.90 -7.71
C SER A 45 1.17 -12.61 -6.93
N PHE A 46 0.53 -12.48 -5.76
CA PHE A 46 0.72 -11.29 -4.94
C PHE A 46 2.18 -11.16 -4.43
N VAL A 47 2.86 -12.29 -4.19
CA VAL A 47 4.27 -12.30 -3.75
C VAL A 47 5.14 -11.74 -4.87
N GLU A 48 4.97 -12.24 -6.10
CA GLU A 48 5.70 -11.73 -7.27
C GLU A 48 5.41 -10.24 -7.52
N ALA A 49 4.17 -9.78 -7.29
CA ALA A 49 3.80 -8.37 -7.41
C ALA A 49 4.49 -7.50 -6.35
N VAL A 50 4.60 -7.98 -5.11
CA VAL A 50 5.32 -7.30 -4.02
C VAL A 50 6.82 -7.18 -4.32
N ASP A 51 7.42 -8.17 -4.99
CA ASP A 51 8.85 -8.15 -5.31
C ASP A 51 9.18 -7.10 -6.37
N ILE A 52 8.29 -6.89 -7.35
CA ILE A 52 8.53 -5.97 -8.47
C ILE A 52 7.95 -4.57 -8.27
N ILE A 53 7.29 -4.30 -7.13
CA ILE A 53 6.60 -3.03 -6.92
C ILE A 53 7.56 -1.85 -6.90
N ASP A 54 7.26 -0.82 -7.69
CA ASP A 54 7.97 0.45 -7.62
C ASP A 54 7.22 1.41 -6.70
N LEU A 55 7.80 1.81 -5.57
CA LEU A 55 7.13 2.78 -4.68
C LEU A 55 7.19 4.23 -5.20
N GLY A 56 8.02 4.51 -6.21
CA GLY A 56 8.18 5.85 -6.77
C GLY A 56 8.49 6.89 -5.68
N GLU A 57 7.78 8.02 -5.72
CA GLU A 57 7.94 9.10 -4.73
C GLU A 57 7.61 8.67 -3.28
N TYR A 58 6.85 7.59 -3.10
CA TYR A 58 6.47 7.08 -1.78
C TYR A 58 7.54 6.20 -1.15
N ALA A 59 8.64 5.91 -1.86
CA ALA A 59 9.73 5.07 -1.35
C ALA A 59 10.42 5.65 -0.10
N THR A 60 10.35 6.97 0.11
CA THR A 60 10.94 7.63 1.28
C THR A 60 9.99 7.75 2.47
N TRP A 61 8.77 7.23 2.37
CA TRP A 61 7.81 7.25 3.47
C TRP A 61 8.22 6.24 4.56
N LEU A 62 7.86 6.54 5.79
CA LEU A 62 8.04 5.61 6.92
C LEU A 62 7.23 4.34 6.68
N ASP A 63 7.70 3.24 7.26
CA ASP A 63 7.05 1.94 7.25
C ASP A 63 6.73 1.44 5.82
N SER A 64 7.69 1.59 4.90
CA SER A 64 7.53 1.23 3.48
C SER A 64 7.12 -0.23 3.27
N GLU A 65 7.44 -1.11 4.21
CA GLU A 65 7.05 -2.52 4.22
C GLU A 65 5.54 -2.75 4.30
N ARG A 66 4.76 -1.73 4.69
CA ARG A 66 3.29 -1.77 4.61
C ARG A 66 2.75 -2.00 3.19
N VAL A 67 3.57 -1.81 2.16
CA VAL A 67 3.18 -2.16 0.80
C VAL A 67 2.83 -3.63 0.64
N VAL A 68 3.49 -4.55 1.38
CA VAL A 68 3.22 -5.99 1.28
C VAL A 68 1.77 -6.30 1.64
N VAL A 69 1.28 -5.77 2.76
CA VAL A 69 -0.10 -5.99 3.19
C VAL A 69 -1.11 -5.28 2.29
N ASN A 70 -0.77 -4.10 1.76
CA ASN A 70 -1.64 -3.38 0.83
C ASN A 70 -1.80 -4.13 -0.51
N ILE A 71 -0.71 -4.67 -1.06
CA ILE A 71 -0.76 -5.50 -2.29
C ILE A 71 -1.51 -6.80 -2.02
N TYR A 72 -1.21 -7.49 -0.92
CA TYR A 72 -1.94 -8.69 -0.52
C TYR A 72 -3.45 -8.43 -0.43
N GLN A 73 -3.84 -7.35 0.26
CA GLN A 73 -5.25 -6.99 0.42
C GLN A 73 -5.90 -6.67 -0.93
N ARG A 74 -5.21 -5.93 -1.81
CA ARG A 74 -5.74 -5.64 -3.15
C ARG A 74 -5.91 -6.91 -3.98
N TYR A 75 -4.96 -7.84 -3.90
CA TYR A 75 -5.08 -9.16 -4.55
C TYR A 75 -6.28 -9.96 -4.02
N ARG A 76 -6.54 -9.93 -2.71
CA ARG A 76 -7.74 -10.56 -2.12
C ARG A 76 -9.05 -9.96 -2.60
N GLU A 77 -9.07 -8.68 -2.93
CA GLU A 77 -10.25 -8.00 -3.47
C GLU A 77 -10.47 -8.32 -4.95
N LEU A 78 -9.38 -8.45 -5.73
CA LEU A 78 -9.44 -8.85 -7.13
C LEU A 78 -9.81 -10.32 -7.30
N ASP A 79 -9.31 -11.18 -6.42
CA ASP A 79 -9.54 -12.62 -6.47
C ASP A 79 -9.77 -13.22 -5.06
N PRO A 80 -11.01 -13.62 -4.73
CA PRO A 80 -11.33 -14.30 -3.49
C PRO A 80 -10.56 -15.62 -3.27
N ALA A 81 -10.05 -16.25 -4.33
CA ALA A 81 -9.24 -17.45 -4.27
C ALA A 81 -7.77 -17.20 -3.87
N THR A 82 -7.34 -15.94 -3.80
CA THR A 82 -6.00 -15.57 -3.28
C THR A 82 -5.77 -16.25 -1.92
N PRO A 83 -4.69 -17.05 -1.76
CA PRO A 83 -4.41 -17.79 -0.54
C PRO A 83 -4.41 -16.88 0.69
N ARG A 84 -5.08 -17.32 1.76
CA ARG A 84 -5.15 -16.54 2.98
C ARG A 84 -3.84 -16.69 3.75
N GLN A 85 -3.23 -15.55 4.06
CA GLN A 85 -2.08 -15.49 4.94
C GLN A 85 -2.52 -15.33 6.39
N GLU A 86 -1.79 -15.96 7.30
CA GLU A 86 -1.90 -15.71 8.73
C GLU A 86 -1.34 -14.32 9.07
N LEU A 87 -1.88 -13.68 10.12
CA LEU A 87 -1.45 -12.34 10.50
C LEU A 87 0.06 -12.26 10.78
N LEU A 88 0.59 -13.19 11.56
CA LEU A 88 2.03 -13.24 11.84
C LEU A 88 2.84 -13.54 10.57
N GLY A 89 2.30 -14.37 9.66
CA GLY A 89 2.91 -14.62 8.36
C GLY A 89 3.08 -13.34 7.54
N LEU A 90 2.05 -12.48 7.47
CA LEU A 90 2.14 -11.19 6.79
C LEU A 90 3.17 -10.27 7.43
N LEU A 91 3.23 -10.21 8.77
CA LEU A 91 4.24 -9.39 9.47
C LEU A 91 5.67 -9.88 9.18
N THR A 92 5.88 -11.19 9.09
CA THR A 92 7.17 -11.76 8.68
C THR A 92 7.52 -11.35 7.25
N MET A 93 6.59 -11.49 6.31
CA MET A 93 6.81 -11.09 4.92
C MET A 93 7.14 -9.60 4.79
N GLN A 94 6.50 -8.73 5.59
CA GLN A 94 6.84 -7.31 5.65
C GLN A 94 8.28 -7.08 6.11
N ALA A 95 8.69 -7.72 7.20
CA ALA A 95 10.05 -7.61 7.73
C ALA A 95 11.10 -8.12 6.74
N GLU A 96 10.84 -9.26 6.10
CA GLU A 96 11.72 -9.84 5.07
C GLU A 96 11.85 -8.94 3.84
N TRP A 97 10.73 -8.39 3.37
CA TRP A 97 10.73 -7.46 2.24
C TRP A 97 11.54 -6.20 2.55
N LEU A 98 11.42 -5.65 3.77
CA LEU A 98 12.19 -4.47 4.19
C LEU A 98 13.68 -4.77 4.27
N ALA A 99 14.05 -5.94 4.78
CA ALA A 99 15.44 -6.34 4.95
C ALA A 99 16.17 -6.57 3.60
N ASN A 100 15.43 -6.83 2.53
CA ASN A 100 15.95 -7.13 1.20
C ASN A 100 15.95 -5.93 0.23
N ARG A 101 15.71 -4.71 0.72
CA ARG A 101 15.71 -3.47 -0.07
C ARG A 101 16.90 -2.56 0.16
#